data_AF-A0A7C3BTI8-F1
#
_entry.id   AF-A0A7C3BTI8-F1
#
_cell.length_a   1.000
_cell.length_b   1.000
_cell.length_c   1.000
_cell.angle_alpha   90.00
_cell.angle_beta   90.00
_cell.angle_gamma   90.00
#
_symmetry.space_group_name_H-M   'P 1'
#
loop_
_entity.id
_entity.type
_entity.pdbx_description
1 polymer ?
#
loop_
_entity_poly.entity_id
_entity_poly.type
_entity_poly.pdbx_seq_one_letter_code
_entity_poly.pdbx_strand_id
1 'polypeptide(L)'
;MIKKLRVNERIKAMEVRLVGEKGEQLGIMPLYQALEIARKQNLDLVEVAASVAPPVCRLLDYGKYKYEQAKKEREARRNQKVSLLREVRLRPKIGEHDFEAKARLARKLLIGGDKVKVSVLFRGREITHPELGWRLLKRMAESVEEVASVDGQPSMERNRMNVILSPVVTQKTKIKEEIKES
;
A
#
# COMPACT_ATOMS: atom_id res chain seq x y z
N MET A 1 11.95 -3.35 -2.56
CA MET A 1 13.33 -3.37 -3.09
C MET A 1 14.22 -3.92 -2.00
N ILE A 2 14.73 -5.15 -2.17
CA ILE A 2 15.59 -5.80 -1.18
C ILE A 2 16.85 -4.96 -1.03
N LYS A 3 17.08 -4.38 0.16
CA LYS A 3 18.33 -3.66 0.47
C LYS A 3 19.48 -4.63 0.27
N LYS A 4 20.42 -4.29 -0.62
CA LYS A 4 21.62 -5.09 -0.86
C LYS A 4 22.56 -4.89 0.33
N LEU A 5 22.60 -5.86 1.23
CA LEU A 5 23.45 -5.83 2.42
C LEU A 5 24.89 -6.18 2.04
N ARG A 6 25.85 -5.63 2.80
CA ARG A 6 27.25 -6.04 2.72
C ARG A 6 27.44 -7.31 3.53
N VAL A 7 28.21 -8.25 3.00
CA VAL A 7 28.38 -9.60 3.53
C VAL A 7 29.85 -9.97 3.51
N ASN A 8 30.33 -10.58 4.59
CA ASN A 8 31.69 -11.08 4.76
C ASN A 8 32.74 -10.00 4.38
N GLU A 9 33.65 -10.32 3.46
CA GLU A 9 34.73 -9.44 2.96
C GLU A 9 34.25 -8.12 2.34
N ARG A 10 32.94 -7.97 2.08
CA ARG A 10 32.39 -6.70 1.57
C ARG A 10 32.17 -5.66 2.67
N ILE A 11 32.28 -6.06 3.94
CA ILE A 11 32.20 -5.17 5.10
C ILE A 11 33.56 -4.47 5.23
N LYS A 12 33.53 -3.13 5.33
CA LYS A 12 34.74 -2.29 5.35
C LYS A 12 35.04 -1.66 6.71
N ALA A 13 34.21 -1.94 7.72
CA ALA A 13 34.39 -1.39 9.05
C ALA A 13 35.55 -2.07 9.78
N MET A 14 36.28 -1.33 10.61
CA MET A 14 37.37 -1.88 11.41
C MET A 14 36.83 -2.68 12.61
N GLU A 15 35.78 -2.16 13.24
CA GLU A 15 35.08 -2.80 14.35
C GLU A 15 33.61 -2.94 14.02
N VAL A 16 32.99 -3.99 14.56
CA VAL A 16 31.59 -4.32 14.35
C VAL A 16 30.94 -4.71 15.68
N ARG A 17 29.66 -4.36 15.84
CA ARG A 17 28.82 -4.92 16.91
C ARG A 17 28.22 -6.21 16.40
N LEU A 18 28.63 -7.35 16.96
CA LEU A 18 28.25 -8.67 16.52
C LEU A 18 27.01 -9.18 17.27
N VAL A 19 26.04 -9.68 16.50
CA VAL A 19 24.85 -10.38 16.97
C VAL A 19 24.88 -11.81 16.42
N GLY A 20 24.73 -12.81 17.27
CA GLY A 20 24.67 -14.21 16.85
C GLY A 20 23.36 -14.56 16.12
N GLU A 21 23.27 -15.77 15.60
CA GLU A 21 22.13 -16.24 14.79
C GLU A 21 20.80 -16.10 15.54
N LYS A 22 20.79 -16.55 16.79
CA LYS A 22 19.63 -16.55 17.69
C LYS A 22 19.30 -15.18 18.31
N GLY A 23 20.06 -14.14 17.97
CA GLY A 23 19.87 -12.78 18.52
C GLY A 23 20.68 -12.48 19.79
N GLU A 24 21.58 -13.37 20.18
CA GLU A 24 22.55 -13.14 21.25
C GLU A 24 23.49 -11.97 20.91
N GLN A 25 23.75 -11.10 21.88
CA GLN A 25 24.68 -9.97 21.71
C GLN A 25 26.09 -10.46 22.06
N LEU A 26 26.96 -10.59 21.07
CA LEU A 26 28.35 -11.02 21.25
C LEU A 26 29.31 -9.84 21.52
N GLY A 27 28.78 -8.61 21.47
CA GLY A 27 29.51 -7.39 21.81
C GLY A 27 30.18 -6.72 20.62
N ILE A 28 31.07 -5.78 20.91
CA ILE A 28 31.87 -5.06 19.91
C ILE A 28 33.21 -5.78 19.77
N MET A 29 33.60 -6.06 18.53
CA MET A 29 34.88 -6.71 18.24
C MET A 29 35.43 -6.29 16.88
N PRO A 30 36.73 -6.52 16.62
CA PRO A 30 37.31 -6.30 15.31
C PRO A 30 36.65 -7.14 14.22
N LEU A 31 36.62 -6.63 12.98
CA LEU A 31 36.01 -7.31 11.84
C LEU A 31 36.60 -8.72 11.61
N TYR A 32 37.92 -8.88 11.72
CA TYR A 32 38.58 -10.17 11.49
C TYR A 32 38.08 -11.25 12.46
N GLN A 33 37.87 -10.89 13.74
CA GLN A 33 37.38 -11.80 14.76
C GLN A 33 35.92 -12.19 14.48
N ALA A 34 35.09 -11.23 14.07
CA ALA A 34 33.71 -11.51 13.67
C ALA A 34 33.64 -12.44 12.43
N LEU A 35 34.54 -12.27 11.46
CA LEU A 35 34.65 -13.16 10.29
C LEU A 35 35.08 -14.57 10.68
N GLU A 36 36.01 -14.72 11.63
CA GLU A 36 36.39 -16.04 12.15
C GLU A 36 35.24 -16.75 12.84
N ILE A 37 34.46 -16.04 13.66
CA ILE A 37 33.28 -16.61 14.32
C ILE A 37 32.27 -17.07 13.28
N ALA A 38 32.01 -16.26 12.24
CA ALA A 38 31.12 -16.63 11.15
C ALA A 38 31.60 -17.91 10.44
N ARG A 39 32.89 -18.00 10.10
CA ARG A 39 33.50 -19.20 9.49
C ARG A 39 33.41 -20.43 10.39
N LYS A 40 33.69 -20.29 11.70
CA LYS A 40 33.60 -21.39 12.68
C LYS A 40 32.18 -21.95 12.80
N GLN A 41 31.18 -21.10 12.62
CA GLN A 41 29.77 -21.49 12.68
C GLN A 41 29.19 -21.86 11.30
N ASN A 42 29.97 -21.83 10.22
CA ASN A 42 29.51 -21.99 8.84
C ASN A 42 28.36 -21.04 8.46
N LEU A 43 28.40 -19.81 8.98
CA LEU A 43 27.43 -18.75 8.73
C LEU A 43 28.09 -17.57 8.00
N ASP A 44 27.27 -16.68 7.44
CA ASP A 44 27.75 -15.42 6.89
C ASP A 44 27.67 -14.29 7.92
N LEU A 45 28.67 -13.40 7.89
CA LEU A 45 28.64 -12.14 8.60
C LEU A 45 27.93 -11.10 7.73
N VAL A 46 26.74 -10.67 8.14
CA VAL A 46 25.90 -9.75 7.36
C VAL A 46 25.73 -8.42 8.08
N GLU A 47 26.10 -7.31 7.42
CA GLU A 47 25.89 -5.95 7.93
C GLU A 47 24.41 -5.58 7.82
N VAL A 48 23.70 -5.56 8.94
CA VAL A 48 22.25 -5.28 8.99
C VAL A 48 21.93 -3.80 9.24
N ALA A 49 22.83 -3.09 9.92
CA ALA A 49 22.70 -1.65 10.15
C ALA A 49 24.07 -0.94 10.05
N ALA A 50 24.24 -0.17 8.98
CA ALA A 50 25.44 0.63 8.73
C ALA A 50 25.37 2.05 9.35
N SER A 51 24.19 2.47 9.83
CA SER A 51 23.94 3.85 10.30
C SER A 51 24.50 4.15 11.69
N VAL A 52 25.02 3.14 12.39
CA VAL A 52 25.53 3.24 13.76
C VAL A 52 27.02 2.93 13.75
N ALA A 53 27.82 3.61 14.56
CA ALA A 53 29.23 3.31 14.77
C ALA A 53 29.43 2.68 16.17
N PRO A 54 29.98 1.46 16.29
CA PRO A 54 30.32 0.52 15.21
C PRO A 54 29.05 -0.08 14.55
N PRO A 55 29.11 -0.44 13.25
CA PRO A 55 27.97 -1.01 12.52
C PRO A 55 27.54 -2.34 13.11
N VAL A 56 26.25 -2.65 12.98
CA VAL A 56 25.66 -3.87 13.52
C VAL A 56 25.74 -4.97 12.46
N CYS A 57 26.46 -6.03 12.79
CA CYS A 57 26.60 -7.22 11.96
C CYS A 57 25.92 -8.40 12.66
N ARG A 58 25.20 -9.22 11.89
CA ARG A 58 24.51 -10.41 12.37
C ARG A 58 25.04 -11.66 11.66
N LEU A 59 25.24 -12.73 12.41
CA LEU A 59 25.53 -14.06 11.87
C LEU A 59 24.23 -14.68 11.35
N LEU A 60 24.19 -15.04 10.07
CA LEU A 60 23.05 -15.72 9.46
C LEU A 60 23.44 -16.37 8.13
N ASP A 61 22.67 -17.34 7.65
CA ASP A 61 22.79 -17.83 6.27
C ASP A 61 22.19 -16.79 5.31
N TYR A 62 23.05 -16.11 4.53
CA TYR A 62 22.60 -15.04 3.66
C TYR A 62 21.75 -15.55 2.48
N GLY A 63 22.01 -16.77 2.00
CA GLY A 63 21.25 -17.41 0.94
C GLY A 63 19.81 -17.67 1.38
N LYS A 64 19.63 -18.32 2.53
CA LYS A 64 18.33 -18.58 3.14
C LYS A 64 17.59 -17.29 3.48
N TYR A 65 18.28 -16.32 4.09
CA TYR A 65 17.69 -15.02 4.42
C TYR A 65 17.17 -14.29 3.18
N LYS A 66 17.95 -14.26 2.09
CA LYS A 66 17.52 -13.63 0.84
C LYS A 66 16.27 -14.31 0.27
N TYR A 67 16.20 -15.64 0.34
CA TYR A 67 15.03 -16.40 -0.10
C TYR A 67 13.79 -16.07 0.75
N GLU A 68 13.91 -16.08 2.07
CA GLU A 68 12.81 -15.76 2.99
C GLU A 68 12.32 -14.32 2.84
N GLN A 69 13.23 -13.36 2.71
CA GLN A 69 12.88 -11.97 2.44
C GLN A 69 12.17 -11.81 1.10
N ALA A 70 12.65 -12.48 0.04
CA ALA A 70 11.99 -12.45 -1.26
C ALA A 70 10.60 -13.10 -1.22
N LYS A 71 10.44 -14.20 -0.48
CA LYS A 71 9.14 -14.86 -0.26
C LYS A 71 8.17 -13.92 0.48
N LYS A 72 8.63 -13.32 1.58
CA LYS A 72 7.85 -12.36 2.37
C LYS A 72 7.46 -11.12 1.57
N GLU A 73 8.38 -10.56 0.77
CA GLU A 73 8.08 -9.42 -0.10
C GLU A 73 7.07 -9.78 -1.20
N ARG A 74 7.17 -10.99 -1.79
CA ARG A 74 6.17 -11.50 -2.76
C ARG A 74 4.81 -11.70 -2.13
N GLU A 75 4.74 -12.30 -0.95
CA GLU A 75 3.50 -12.49 -0.20
C GLU A 75 2.88 -11.14 0.21
N ALA A 76 3.69 -10.20 0.72
CA ALA A 76 3.25 -8.85 1.04
C ALA A 76 2.73 -8.11 -0.20
N ARG A 77 3.44 -8.20 -1.33
CA ARG A 77 3.01 -7.58 -2.60
C ARG A 77 1.73 -8.22 -3.15
N ARG A 78 1.57 -9.55 -3.01
CA ARG A 78 0.34 -10.25 -3.41
C ARG A 78 -0.85 -9.87 -2.52
N ASN A 79 -0.61 -9.67 -1.23
CA ASN A 79 -1.64 -9.31 -0.26
C ASN A 79 -2.00 -7.83 -0.27
N GLN A 80 -1.12 -6.97 -0.77
CA GLN A 80 -1.46 -5.59 -1.11
C GLN A 80 -2.41 -5.59 -2.32
N LYS A 81 -3.72 -5.62 -2.07
CA LYS A 81 -4.70 -5.25 -3.10
C LYS A 81 -4.38 -3.81 -3.53
N VAL A 82 -3.93 -3.65 -4.77
CA VAL A 82 -3.75 -2.34 -5.40
C VAL A 82 -5.14 -1.74 -5.53
N SER A 83 -5.48 -0.76 -4.69
CA SER A 83 -6.69 0.04 -4.85
C SER A 83 -6.55 0.82 -6.16
N LEU A 84 -7.35 0.49 -7.16
CA LEU A 84 -7.32 1.18 -8.44
C LEU A 84 -8.28 2.36 -8.41
N LEU A 85 -7.97 3.42 -9.15
CA LEU A 85 -8.91 4.49 -9.43
C LEU A 85 -9.77 4.08 -10.62
N ARG A 86 -11.05 3.84 -10.40
CA ARG A 86 -12.04 3.49 -11.42
C ARG A 86 -12.88 4.70 -11.76
N GLU A 87 -13.20 4.92 -13.03
CA GLU A 87 -14.03 6.04 -13.45
C GLU A 87 -15.46 5.59 -13.76
N VAL A 88 -16.46 6.25 -13.17
CA VAL A 88 -17.88 6.10 -13.47
C VAL A 88 -18.38 7.38 -14.13
N ARG A 89 -18.87 7.26 -15.37
CA ARG A 89 -19.30 8.41 -16.16
C ARG A 89 -20.82 8.54 -16.15
N LEU A 90 -21.29 9.76 -15.88
CA LEU A 90 -22.69 10.17 -15.87
C LEU A 90 -22.95 11.25 -16.91
N ARG A 91 -24.23 11.45 -17.22
CA ARG A 91 -24.71 12.49 -18.13
C ARG A 91 -25.75 13.36 -17.41
N PRO A 92 -25.85 14.66 -17.71
CA PRO A 92 -26.83 15.56 -17.10
C PRO A 92 -28.28 15.09 -17.24
N LYS A 93 -28.62 14.42 -18.36
CA LYS A 93 -29.96 13.89 -18.67
C LYS A 93 -30.08 12.38 -18.48
N ILE A 94 -29.40 11.83 -17.47
CA ILE A 94 -29.49 10.40 -17.15
C ILE A 94 -30.89 10.04 -16.63
N GLY A 95 -31.46 8.93 -17.09
CA GLY A 95 -32.71 8.40 -16.55
C GLY A 95 -32.50 7.73 -15.20
N GLU A 96 -33.54 7.62 -14.39
CA GLU A 96 -33.48 7.06 -13.03
C GLU A 96 -32.92 5.62 -13.01
N HIS A 97 -33.43 4.76 -13.90
CA HIS A 97 -32.98 3.37 -14.00
C HIS A 97 -31.47 3.25 -14.34
N ASP A 98 -30.96 4.09 -15.25
CA ASP A 98 -29.53 4.09 -15.59
C ASP A 98 -28.68 4.66 -14.45
N PHE A 99 -29.17 5.69 -13.76
CA PHE A 99 -28.51 6.25 -12.59
C PHE A 99 -28.33 5.19 -11.49
N GLU A 100 -29.38 4.45 -11.16
CA GLU A 100 -29.32 3.38 -10.17
C GLU A 100 -28.34 2.27 -10.57
N ALA A 101 -28.28 1.90 -11.85
CA ALA A 101 -27.31 0.93 -12.34
C ALA A 101 -25.87 1.42 -12.13
N LYS A 102 -25.59 2.71 -12.38
CA LYS A 102 -24.28 3.33 -12.13
C LYS A 102 -23.96 3.44 -10.63
N ALA A 103 -24.96 3.75 -9.80
CA ALA A 103 -24.80 3.80 -8.34
C ALA A 103 -24.47 2.42 -7.76
N ARG A 104 -25.18 1.36 -8.19
CA ARG A 104 -24.85 -0.03 -7.81
C ARG A 104 -23.45 -0.44 -8.23
N LEU A 105 -23.03 -0.05 -9.44
CA LEU A 105 -21.66 -0.29 -9.92
C LEU A 105 -20.63 0.44 -9.03
N ALA A 106 -20.84 1.73 -8.75
CA ALA A 106 -19.96 2.51 -7.88
C ALA A 106 -19.86 1.87 -6.49
N ARG A 107 -21.00 1.50 -5.88
CA ARG A 107 -21.06 0.79 -4.59
C ARG A 107 -20.25 -0.50 -4.61
N LYS A 108 -20.38 -1.32 -5.66
CA LYS A 108 -19.61 -2.58 -5.80
C LYS A 108 -18.10 -2.33 -5.89
N LEU A 109 -17.67 -1.30 -6.62
CA LEU A 109 -16.26 -0.93 -6.74
C LEU A 109 -15.70 -0.44 -5.39
N LEU A 110 -16.45 0.39 -4.68
CA LEU A 110 -16.10 0.91 -3.35
C LEU A 110 -15.99 -0.22 -2.32
N ILE A 111 -16.95 -1.15 -2.27
CA ILE A 111 -16.88 -2.35 -1.41
C ILE A 111 -15.65 -3.22 -1.78
N GLY A 112 -15.29 -3.25 -3.07
CA GLY A 112 -14.09 -3.92 -3.56
C GLY A 112 -12.77 -3.33 -3.05
N GLY A 113 -12.81 -2.10 -2.52
CA GLY A 113 -11.66 -1.33 -2.05
C GLY A 113 -11.05 -0.42 -3.12
N ASP A 114 -11.71 -0.25 -4.27
CA ASP A 114 -11.27 0.70 -5.31
C ASP A 114 -11.77 2.11 -5.00
N LYS A 115 -11.00 3.12 -5.39
CA LYS A 115 -11.47 4.51 -5.41
C LYS A 115 -12.29 4.74 -6.67
N VAL A 116 -13.36 5.53 -6.58
CA VAL A 116 -14.23 5.80 -7.72
C VAL A 116 -14.22 7.29 -8.06
N LYS A 117 -13.72 7.65 -9.24
CA LYS A 117 -13.89 8.98 -9.83
C LYS A 117 -15.24 9.02 -10.55
N VAL A 118 -16.21 9.75 -10.00
CA VAL A 118 -17.50 9.97 -10.67
C VAL A 118 -17.37 11.23 -11.52
N SER A 119 -17.58 11.12 -12.83
CA SER A 119 -17.45 12.22 -13.79
C SER A 119 -18.77 12.47 -14.51
N VAL A 120 -19.33 13.67 -14.43
CA VAL A 120 -20.46 14.12 -15.25
C VAL A 120 -19.91 14.81 -16.50
N LEU A 121 -20.25 14.30 -17.68
CA LEU A 121 -19.83 14.90 -18.96
C LEU A 121 -20.91 15.82 -19.49
N PHE A 122 -20.58 17.10 -19.67
CA PHE A 122 -21.46 18.09 -20.29
C PHE A 122 -21.26 18.11 -21.81
N ARG A 123 -22.33 18.34 -22.58
CA ARG A 123 -22.26 18.52 -24.03
C ARG A 123 -22.75 19.90 -24.46
N GLY A 124 -21.94 20.59 -25.27
CA GLY A 124 -22.32 21.85 -25.90
C GLY A 124 -22.73 22.92 -24.89
N ARG A 125 -23.99 23.39 -25.00
CA ARG A 125 -24.55 24.43 -24.13
C ARG A 125 -24.81 23.97 -22.69
N GLU A 126 -24.70 22.67 -22.39
CA GLU A 126 -24.91 22.16 -21.02
C GLU A 126 -23.80 22.59 -20.05
N ILE A 127 -22.66 23.09 -20.54
CA ILE A 127 -21.57 23.59 -19.70
C ILE A 127 -22.00 24.82 -18.89
N THR A 128 -22.98 25.60 -19.37
CA THR A 128 -23.52 26.77 -18.64
C THR A 128 -24.41 26.37 -17.47
N HIS A 129 -24.68 25.07 -17.27
CA HIS A 129 -25.54 24.54 -16.23
C HIS A 129 -24.77 23.62 -15.25
N PRO A 130 -23.74 24.11 -14.54
CA PRO A 130 -22.97 23.32 -13.58
C PRO A 130 -23.82 22.76 -12.43
N GLU A 131 -24.94 23.39 -12.11
CA GLU A 131 -25.90 22.97 -11.09
C GLU A 131 -26.50 21.59 -11.36
N LEU A 132 -26.63 21.19 -12.64
CA LEU A 132 -27.10 19.86 -13.01
C LEU A 132 -26.07 18.79 -12.64
N GLY A 133 -24.78 19.06 -12.91
CA GLY A 133 -23.71 18.15 -12.54
C GLY A 133 -23.53 18.04 -11.03
N TRP A 134 -23.60 19.18 -10.33
CA TRP A 134 -23.46 19.21 -8.87
C TRP A 134 -24.57 18.39 -8.18
N ARG A 135 -25.83 18.54 -8.62
CA ARG A 135 -26.96 17.75 -8.10
C ARG A 135 -26.77 16.25 -8.33
N LEU A 136 -26.29 15.84 -9.50
CA LEU A 136 -26.04 14.43 -9.80
C LEU A 136 -24.90 13.84 -8.98
N LEU A 137 -23.81 14.60 -8.79
CA LEU A 137 -22.68 14.17 -7.97
C LEU A 137 -23.08 14.07 -6.49
N LYS A 138 -23.88 15.03 -6.00
CA LYS A 138 -24.42 14.98 -4.65
C LYS A 138 -25.34 13.77 -4.45
N ARG A 139 -26.29 13.55 -5.36
CA ARG A 139 -27.17 12.36 -5.34
C ARG A 139 -26.37 11.06 -5.37
N MET A 140 -25.30 11.00 -6.16
CA MET A 140 -24.42 9.84 -6.21
C MET A 140 -23.70 9.63 -4.88
N ALA A 141 -23.16 10.69 -4.27
CA ALA A 141 -22.50 10.63 -2.97
C ALA A 141 -23.46 10.15 -1.86
N GLU A 142 -24.68 10.69 -1.79
CA GLU A 142 -25.73 10.26 -0.86
C GLU A 142 -26.08 8.77 -1.05
N SER A 143 -26.13 8.29 -2.30
CA SER A 143 -26.47 6.89 -2.59
C SER A 143 -25.41 5.86 -2.13
N VAL A 144 -24.19 6.32 -1.82
CA VAL A 144 -23.07 5.47 -1.41
C VAL A 144 -22.44 5.91 -0.09
N GLU A 145 -23.08 6.81 0.66
CA GLU A 145 -22.57 7.36 1.93
C GLU A 145 -22.26 6.27 2.96
N GLU A 146 -23.00 5.15 2.95
CA GLU A 146 -22.75 3.99 3.81
C GLU A 146 -21.38 3.33 3.59
N VAL A 147 -20.84 3.40 2.37
CA VAL A 147 -19.63 2.64 1.97
C VAL A 147 -18.49 3.52 1.49
N ALA A 148 -18.72 4.82 1.31
CA ALA A 148 -17.74 5.75 0.77
C ALA A 148 -17.80 7.14 1.40
N SER A 149 -16.63 7.75 1.45
CA SER A 149 -16.40 9.14 1.84
C SER A 149 -16.03 9.95 0.60
N VAL A 150 -16.45 11.21 0.59
CA VAL A 150 -16.17 12.13 -0.52
C VAL A 150 -14.78 12.75 -0.32
N ASP A 151 -13.86 12.47 -1.25
CA ASP A 151 -12.52 13.07 -1.27
C ASP A 151 -12.59 14.44 -1.95
N GLY A 152 -12.82 15.49 -1.16
CA GLY A 152 -12.80 16.88 -1.61
C GLY A 152 -14.08 17.35 -2.31
N GLN A 153 -14.07 18.61 -2.76
CA GLN A 153 -15.23 19.19 -3.43
C GLN A 153 -15.27 18.84 -4.93
N PRO A 154 -16.47 18.77 -5.53
CA PRO A 154 -16.60 18.58 -6.97
C PRO A 154 -15.79 19.62 -7.76
N SER A 155 -14.92 19.15 -8.65
CA SER A 155 -14.06 20.01 -9.47
C SER A 155 -14.51 20.04 -10.92
N MET A 156 -14.43 21.22 -11.55
CA MET A 156 -14.73 21.39 -12.97
C MET A 156 -13.44 21.27 -13.80
N GLU A 157 -13.40 20.28 -14.69
CA GLU A 157 -12.33 20.04 -15.65
C GLU A 157 -12.86 20.28 -17.08
N ARG A 158 -12.75 21.52 -17.59
CA ARG A 158 -13.12 21.94 -18.96
C ARG A 158 -14.58 21.66 -19.36
N ASN A 159 -14.92 20.40 -19.63
CA ASN A 159 -16.24 19.94 -20.05
C ASN A 159 -16.80 18.80 -19.19
N ARG A 160 -16.17 18.50 -18.05
CA ARG A 160 -16.65 17.50 -17.10
C ARG A 160 -16.53 18.03 -15.68
N MET A 161 -17.49 17.70 -14.83
CA MET A 161 -17.36 17.90 -13.38
C MET A 161 -17.15 16.54 -12.74
N ASN A 162 -16.23 16.45 -11.80
CA ASN A 162 -15.92 15.18 -11.16
C ASN A 162 -15.82 15.30 -9.63
N VAL A 163 -15.98 14.16 -8.97
CA VAL A 163 -15.67 13.98 -7.55
C VAL A 163 -15.02 12.62 -7.36
N ILE A 164 -14.12 12.51 -6.40
CA ILE A 164 -13.50 11.23 -6.04
C ILE A 164 -14.20 10.71 -4.79
N LEU A 165 -14.58 9.44 -4.82
CA LEU A 165 -15.16 8.72 -3.71
C LEU A 165 -14.15 7.68 -3.24
N SER A 166 -13.81 7.73 -1.96
CA SER A 166 -12.92 6.79 -1.31
C SER A 166 -13.71 5.81 -0.45
N PRO A 167 -13.39 4.51 -0.52
CA PRO A 167 -14.09 3.52 0.29
C PRO A 167 -13.79 3.76 1.78
N VAL A 168 -14.84 3.81 2.60
CA VAL A 168 -14.66 3.85 4.06
C VAL A 168 -14.23 2.44 4.46
N VAL A 169 -13.09 2.32 5.15
CA VAL A 169 -12.34 1.07 5.41
C VAL A 169 -13.11 0.05 6.29
N THR A 170 -14.41 0.24 6.52
CA THR A 170 -15.17 -0.38 7.61
C THR A 170 -15.49 -1.87 7.43
N GLN A 171 -15.33 -2.48 6.25
CA GLN A 171 -15.69 -3.91 6.09
C GLN A 171 -14.52 -4.90 6.15
N LYS A 172 -13.26 -4.46 6.01
CA LYS A 172 -12.11 -5.38 6.14
C LYS A 172 -11.56 -5.49 7.57
N THR A 173 -11.81 -4.48 8.41
CA THR A 173 -11.37 -4.51 9.81
C THR A 173 -12.31 -5.39 10.65
N LYS A 174 -13.64 -5.28 10.47
CA LYS A 174 -14.61 -6.12 11.20
C LYS A 174 -14.49 -7.62 10.91
N ILE A 175 -14.30 -8.02 9.65
CA ILE A 175 -14.14 -9.45 9.29
C ILE A 175 -12.84 -10.03 9.86
N LYS A 176 -11.80 -9.22 10.06
CA LYS A 176 -10.54 -9.67 10.68
C LYS A 176 -10.60 -9.76 12.19
N GLU A 177 -11.49 -9.03 12.84
CA GLU A 177 -11.70 -9.07 14.30
C GLU A 177 -12.55 -10.28 14.69
N GLU A 178 -13.63 -10.60 13.96
CA GLU A 178 -14.46 -11.79 14.23
C GLU A 178 -13.71 -13.12 14.08
N ILE A 179 -12.75 -13.23 13.16
CA ILE A 179 -11.96 -14.47 12.95
C ILE A 179 -10.87 -14.64 14.04
N LYS A 180 -10.59 -13.60 14.83
CA LYS A 180 -9.58 -13.66 15.90
C LYS A 180 -10.18 -13.97 17.28
N GLU A 181 -11.49 -13.90 17.42
CA GLU A 181 -12.24 -14.19 18.66
C GLU A 181 -13.06 -15.48 18.61
N SER A 182 -12.97 -16.27 17.53
CA SER A 182 -13.58 -17.61 17.41
C SER A 182 -12.55 -18.73 17.35
#